data_AF-A0A3F3II97-F1
#
_entry.id   AF-A0A3F3II97-F1
#
_cell.length_a   1.000
_cell.length_b   1.000
_cell.length_c   1.000
_cell.angle_alpha   90.00
_cell.angle_beta   90.00
_cell.angle_gamma   90.00
#
_symmetry.space_group_name_H-M   'P 1'
#
loop_
_entity.id
_entity.type
_entity.pdbx_description
1 polymer ?
#
loop_
_entity_poly.entity_id
_entity_poly.type
_entity_poly.pdbx_seq_one_letter_code
_entity_poly.pdbx_strand_id
1 'polypeptide(L)'
;MLQKVFLNLLLAVLTAFVFIATANAQVTEQTEEQKMEADAKSAAKDMCGCMNLFFDALHPKLIDLMNDMMEIGEEQAQANFFTYLMSATPEEQALINKDIERMEDIDVELDAFCGEVQERFSTYDDSEEFEVKMITHLSQLPECKLVYSMMTLGQEDEED
;
A
#
# COMPACT_ATOMS: atom_id res chain seq x y z
N MET A 1 -40.00 30.06 51.77
CA MET A 1 -40.27 29.02 50.75
C MET A 1 -39.22 28.97 49.65
N LEU A 2 -38.65 30.10 49.19
CA LEU A 2 -37.60 30.14 48.16
C LEU A 2 -36.33 29.31 48.48
N GLN A 3 -35.90 29.26 49.74
CA GLN A 3 -34.67 28.56 50.15
C GLN A 3 -34.72 27.03 50.01
N LYS A 4 -35.91 26.43 50.10
CA LYS A 4 -36.11 24.97 49.93
C LYS A 4 -36.13 24.56 48.46
N VAL A 5 -36.48 25.47 47.56
CA VAL A 5 -36.49 25.23 46.11
C VAL A 5 -35.07 25.21 45.56
N PHE A 6 -34.21 26.12 46.01
CA PHE A 6 -32.80 26.17 45.58
C PHE A 6 -31.98 24.96 46.03
N LEU A 7 -32.23 24.43 47.24
CA LEU A 7 -31.50 23.26 47.75
C LEU A 7 -31.85 21.98 46.97
N ASN A 8 -33.12 21.81 46.59
CA ASN A 8 -33.56 20.67 45.77
C ASN A 8 -33.09 20.78 44.31
N LEU A 9 -32.96 21.99 43.76
CA LEU A 9 -32.42 22.18 42.41
C LEU A 9 -30.92 21.85 42.34
N LEU A 10 -30.14 22.24 43.37
CA LEU A 10 -28.72 21.93 43.48
C LEU A 10 -28.46 20.43 43.66
N LEU A 11 -29.31 19.72 44.42
CA LEU A 11 -29.20 18.27 44.59
C LEU A 11 -29.48 17.50 43.30
N ALA A 12 -30.48 17.94 42.52
CA ALA A 12 -30.84 17.31 41.25
C ALA A 12 -29.77 17.50 40.16
N VAL A 13 -29.10 18.66 40.14
CA VAL A 13 -28.00 18.94 39.20
C VAL A 13 -26.76 18.10 39.54
N LEU A 14 -26.43 17.91 40.82
CA LEU A 14 -25.29 17.09 41.23
C LEU A 14 -25.47 15.59 40.93
N THR A 15 -26.70 15.06 40.97
CA THR A 15 -26.97 13.66 40.58
C THR A 15 -26.92 13.41 39.07
N ALA A 16 -27.12 14.44 38.24
CA ALA A 16 -27.01 14.31 36.78
C ALA A 16 -25.55 14.26 36.29
N PHE A 17 -24.61 14.85 37.04
CA PHE A 17 -23.18 14.83 36.66
C PHE A 17 -22.44 13.55 37.08
N VAL A 18 -22.97 12.74 37.99
CA VAL A 18 -22.31 11.49 38.42
C VAL A 18 -22.58 10.32 37.45
N PHE A 19 -23.62 10.39 36.61
CA PHE A 19 -23.93 9.32 35.64
C PHE A 19 -23.28 9.48 34.26
N ILE A 20 -22.71 10.65 33.94
CA ILE A 20 -22.07 10.88 32.63
C ILE A 20 -20.57 10.54 32.66
N ALA A 21 -19.97 10.39 33.86
CA ALA A 21 -18.55 10.07 34.01
C ALA A 21 -18.23 8.55 33.95
N THR A 22 -19.24 7.68 33.85
CA THR A 22 -19.05 6.21 33.74
C THR A 22 -19.66 5.62 32.46
N ALA A 23 -19.86 6.43 31.43
CA ALA A 23 -19.91 5.92 30.06
C ALA A 23 -18.49 5.47 29.72
N ASN A 24 -18.17 4.28 30.20
CA ASN A 24 -16.88 3.63 30.13
C ASN A 24 -16.30 3.84 28.73
N ALA A 25 -15.11 4.43 28.70
CA ALA A 25 -14.16 4.18 27.63
C ALA A 25 -13.92 2.67 27.61
N GLN A 26 -14.77 1.93 26.88
CA GLN A 26 -14.35 0.68 26.27
C GLN A 26 -13.33 1.10 25.21
N VAL A 27 -12.09 1.32 25.66
CA VAL A 27 -10.95 1.14 24.79
C VAL A 27 -11.01 -0.34 24.46
N THR A 28 -11.64 -0.68 23.34
CA THR A 28 -11.56 -2.03 22.78
C THR A 28 -10.09 -2.19 22.42
N GLU A 29 -9.32 -2.79 23.31
CA GLU A 29 -7.96 -3.23 23.02
C GLU A 29 -8.06 -4.14 21.80
N GLN A 30 -7.53 -3.70 20.67
CA GLN A 30 -7.53 -4.52 19.46
C GLN A 30 -6.74 -5.79 19.78
N THR A 31 -7.26 -6.94 19.36
CA THR A 31 -6.46 -8.16 19.41
C THR A 31 -5.24 -8.01 18.50
N GLU A 32 -4.15 -8.72 18.78
CA GLU A 32 -2.96 -8.73 17.91
C GLU A 32 -3.32 -9.07 16.45
N GLU A 33 -4.27 -9.99 16.25
CA GLU A 33 -4.82 -10.33 14.94
C GLU A 33 -5.53 -9.15 14.26
N GLN A 34 -6.36 -8.39 15.00
CA GLN A 34 -7.03 -7.20 14.47
C GLN A 34 -6.06 -6.08 14.13
N LYS A 35 -4.98 -5.96 14.91
CA LYS A 35 -3.91 -5.00 14.65
C LYS A 35 -3.14 -5.39 13.39
N MET A 36 -2.70 -6.65 13.28
CA MET A 36 -2.00 -7.16 12.09
C MET A 36 -2.82 -6.99 10.83
N GLU A 37 -4.12 -7.30 10.86
CA GLU A 37 -5.01 -7.08 9.72
C GLU A 37 -5.08 -5.60 9.31
N ALA A 38 -5.20 -4.69 10.28
CA ALA A 38 -5.22 -3.25 10.01
C ALA A 38 -3.89 -2.75 9.45
N ASP A 39 -2.77 -3.23 10.00
CA ASP A 39 -1.42 -2.89 9.57
C ASP A 39 -1.15 -3.43 8.18
N ALA A 40 -1.51 -4.68 7.87
CA ALA A 40 -1.37 -5.30 6.56
C ALA A 40 -2.18 -4.54 5.49
N LYS A 41 -3.40 -4.11 5.84
CA LYS A 41 -4.21 -3.26 4.95
C LYS A 41 -3.57 -1.90 4.71
N SER A 42 -2.97 -1.30 5.74
CA SER A 42 -2.26 -0.03 5.61
C SER A 42 -1.01 -0.19 4.75
N ALA A 43 -0.22 -1.24 4.99
CA ALA A 43 0.97 -1.58 4.22
C ALA A 43 0.64 -1.80 2.74
N ALA A 44 -0.44 -2.54 2.44
CA ALA A 44 -0.89 -2.73 1.06
C ALA A 44 -1.18 -1.40 0.35
N LYS A 45 -1.88 -0.48 1.02
CA LYS A 45 -2.18 0.83 0.44
C LYS A 45 -0.92 1.69 0.27
N ASP A 46 -0.05 1.72 1.27
CA ASP A 46 1.15 2.54 1.26
C ASP A 46 2.17 2.01 0.24
N MET A 47 2.33 0.69 0.15
CA MET A 47 3.18 0.02 -0.82
C MET A 47 2.68 0.25 -2.25
N CYS A 48 1.38 0.09 -2.48
CA CYS A 48 0.77 0.43 -3.76
C CYS A 48 1.01 1.89 -4.15
N GLY A 49 0.87 2.80 -3.18
CA GLY A 49 1.13 4.22 -3.40
C GLY A 49 2.57 4.50 -3.82
N CYS A 50 3.56 4.00 -3.08
CA CYS A 50 4.96 4.28 -3.37
C CYS A 50 5.46 3.61 -4.65
N MET A 51 5.02 2.37 -4.94
CA MET A 51 5.38 1.68 -6.18
C MET A 51 4.72 2.32 -7.40
N ASN A 52 3.47 2.77 -7.29
CA ASN A 52 2.86 3.54 -8.38
C ASN A 52 3.58 4.87 -8.61
N LEU A 53 4.10 5.55 -7.58
CA LEU A 53 4.94 6.73 -7.76
C LEU A 53 6.24 6.41 -8.51
N PHE A 54 6.85 5.26 -8.23
CA PHE A 54 8.01 4.79 -8.99
C PHE A 54 7.64 4.53 -10.46
N PHE A 55 6.57 3.80 -10.72
CA PHE A 55 6.09 3.53 -12.09
C PHE A 55 5.73 4.80 -12.85
N ASP A 56 5.06 5.75 -12.22
CA ASP A 56 4.74 7.05 -12.80
C ASP A 56 5.99 7.89 -13.14
N ALA A 57 7.12 7.59 -12.50
CA ALA A 57 8.41 8.22 -12.75
C ALA A 57 9.22 7.56 -13.88
N LEU A 58 8.73 6.46 -14.47
CA LEU A 58 9.33 5.79 -15.62
C LEU A 58 8.69 6.26 -16.92
N HIS A 59 9.38 6.03 -18.03
CA HIS A 59 8.82 6.23 -19.35
C HIS A 59 7.54 5.37 -19.54
N PRO A 60 6.41 5.92 -20.03
CA PRO A 60 5.14 5.19 -20.15
C PRO A 60 5.22 3.89 -20.95
N LYS A 61 6.16 3.80 -21.91
CA LYS A 61 6.37 2.56 -22.66
C LYS A 61 6.94 1.39 -21.86
N LEU A 62 7.62 1.64 -20.75
CA LEU A 62 8.02 0.58 -19.84
C LEU A 62 6.81 0.05 -19.06
N ILE A 63 5.85 0.93 -18.74
CA ILE A 63 4.59 0.55 -18.12
C ILE A 63 3.73 -0.26 -19.11
N ASP A 64 3.65 0.17 -20.37
CA ASP A 64 3.00 -0.60 -21.43
C ASP A 64 3.65 -1.98 -21.59
N LEU A 65 4.99 -2.06 -21.59
CA LEU A 65 5.72 -3.33 -21.66
C LEU A 65 5.32 -4.27 -20.51
N MET A 66 5.35 -3.80 -19.26
CA MET A 66 4.97 -4.63 -18.11
C MET A 66 3.51 -5.10 -18.20
N ASN A 67 2.59 -4.22 -18.63
CA ASN A 67 1.19 -4.62 -18.84
C ASN A 67 1.05 -5.65 -19.96
N ASP A 68 1.72 -5.45 -21.09
CA ASP A 68 1.71 -6.39 -22.20
C ASP A 68 2.29 -7.76 -21.77
N MET A 69 3.34 -7.79 -20.95
CA MET A 69 3.91 -9.05 -20.45
C MET A 69 2.86 -9.88 -19.69
N MET A 70 1.99 -9.22 -18.91
CA MET A 70 0.91 -9.88 -18.18
C MET A 70 -0.30 -10.26 -19.06
N GLU A 71 -0.60 -9.47 -20.09
CA GLU A 71 -1.84 -9.62 -20.87
C GLU A 71 -1.67 -10.49 -22.11
N ILE A 72 -0.51 -10.38 -22.78
CA ILE A 72 -0.23 -11.05 -24.05
C ILE A 72 1.04 -11.91 -24.02
N GLY A 73 1.74 -11.94 -22.88
CA GLY A 73 2.93 -12.75 -22.66
C GLY A 73 4.23 -12.04 -23.06
N GLU A 74 5.32 -12.48 -22.45
CA GLU A 74 6.64 -11.85 -22.56
C GLU A 74 7.14 -11.70 -24.01
N GLU A 75 7.08 -12.77 -24.81
CA GLU A 75 7.60 -12.77 -26.18
C GLU A 75 6.92 -11.69 -27.04
N GLN A 76 5.60 -11.60 -26.97
CA GLN A 76 4.84 -10.64 -27.77
C GLN A 76 5.00 -9.22 -27.24
N ALA A 77 5.05 -9.05 -25.92
CA ALA A 77 5.30 -7.77 -25.27
C ALA A 77 6.66 -7.18 -25.66
N GLN A 78 7.71 -7.99 -25.61
CA GLN A 78 9.05 -7.58 -26.03
C GLN A 78 9.09 -7.23 -27.52
N ALA A 79 8.45 -8.04 -28.39
CA ALA A 79 8.38 -7.75 -29.82
C ALA A 79 7.69 -6.40 -30.12
N ASN A 80 6.59 -6.10 -29.43
CA ASN A 80 5.89 -4.82 -29.53
C ASN A 80 6.80 -3.65 -29.08
N PHE A 81 7.48 -3.82 -27.94
CA PHE A 81 8.37 -2.81 -27.39
C PHE A 81 9.59 -2.55 -28.27
N PHE A 82 10.22 -3.58 -28.83
CA PHE A 82 11.32 -3.40 -29.79
C PHE A 82 10.87 -2.72 -31.08
N THR A 83 9.69 -3.07 -31.58
CA THR A 83 9.10 -2.38 -32.74
C THR A 83 8.92 -0.89 -32.47
N TYR A 84 8.46 -0.54 -31.26
CA TYR A 84 8.37 0.86 -30.83
C TYR A 84 9.75 1.53 -30.83
N LEU A 85 10.73 0.94 -30.14
CA LEU A 85 12.08 1.48 -30.00
C LEU A 85 12.74 1.74 -31.36
N MET A 86 12.58 0.85 -32.33
CA MET A 86 13.12 1.01 -33.69
C MET A 86 12.54 2.22 -34.45
N SER A 87 11.34 2.66 -34.08
CA SER A 87 10.66 3.82 -34.68
C SER A 87 10.76 5.11 -33.86
N ALA A 88 11.19 5.00 -32.59
CA ALA A 88 11.35 6.12 -31.68
C ALA A 88 12.55 7.00 -32.08
N THR A 89 12.50 8.27 -31.69
CA THR A 89 13.62 9.21 -31.90
C THR A 89 14.83 8.83 -31.03
N PRO A 90 16.06 9.23 -31.40
CA PRO A 90 17.23 8.99 -30.55
C PRO A 90 17.09 9.60 -29.15
N GLU A 91 16.47 10.78 -29.02
CA GLU A 91 16.21 11.39 -27.71
C GLU A 91 15.28 10.55 -26.85
N GLU A 92 14.22 10.00 -27.45
CA GLU A 92 13.25 9.17 -26.76
C GLU A 92 13.82 7.80 -26.37
N GLN A 93 14.60 7.18 -27.26
CA GLN A 93 15.34 5.96 -26.93
C GLN A 93 16.30 6.19 -25.75
N ALA A 94 16.97 7.34 -25.69
CA ALA A 94 17.87 7.66 -24.57
C ALA A 94 17.12 7.81 -23.24
N LEU A 95 15.91 8.38 -23.23
CA LEU A 95 15.07 8.45 -22.03
C LEU A 95 14.64 7.05 -21.57
N ILE A 96 14.18 6.21 -22.50
CA ILE A 96 13.76 4.84 -22.19
C ILE A 96 14.94 4.03 -21.65
N ASN A 97 16.10 4.08 -22.30
CA ASN A 97 17.28 3.35 -21.85
C ASN A 97 17.74 3.80 -20.45
N LYS A 98 17.65 5.10 -20.15
CA LYS A 98 17.94 5.60 -18.80
C LYS A 98 16.98 5.03 -17.76
N ASP A 99 15.70 4.91 -18.08
CA ASP A 99 14.73 4.32 -17.15
C ASP A 99 14.87 2.79 -17.05
N ILE A 100 15.35 2.11 -18.11
CA ILE A 100 15.76 0.70 -18.03
C ILE A 100 16.93 0.54 -17.05
N GLU A 101 17.96 1.39 -17.12
CA GLU A 101 19.08 1.37 -16.17
C GLU A 101 18.58 1.57 -14.72
N ARG A 102 17.59 2.44 -14.50
CA ARG A 102 16.96 2.59 -13.17
C ARG A 102 16.24 1.32 -12.71
N MET A 103 15.59 0.60 -13.63
CA MET A 103 14.96 -0.69 -13.32
C MET A 103 15.98 -1.82 -13.06
N GLU A 104 17.21 -1.72 -13.56
CA GLU A 104 18.28 -2.67 -13.18
C GLU A 104 18.72 -2.49 -11.72
N ASP A 105 18.66 -1.25 -11.21
CA ASP A 105 18.92 -0.90 -9.80
C ASP A 105 17.61 -0.80 -8.97
N ILE A 106 16.62 -1.65 -9.28
CA ILE A 106 15.27 -1.55 -8.71
C ILE A 106 15.24 -1.57 -7.18
N ASP A 107 16.13 -2.30 -6.51
CA ASP A 107 16.19 -2.32 -5.04
C ASP A 107 16.52 -0.94 -4.45
N VAL A 108 17.44 -0.22 -5.09
CA VAL A 108 17.85 1.13 -4.66
C VAL A 108 16.76 2.15 -4.97
N GLU A 109 16.12 2.03 -6.14
CA GLU A 109 14.99 2.89 -6.49
C GLU A 109 13.80 2.62 -5.56
N LEU A 110 13.46 1.35 -5.30
CA LEU A 110 12.37 1.00 -4.38
C LEU A 110 12.67 1.43 -2.95
N ASP A 111 13.91 1.37 -2.46
CA ASP A 111 14.24 1.98 -1.16
C ASP A 111 14.00 3.51 -1.18
N ALA A 112 14.40 4.19 -2.25
CA ALA A 112 14.18 5.63 -2.38
C ALA A 112 12.68 6.02 -2.42
N PHE A 113 11.83 5.20 -3.04
CA PHE A 113 10.38 5.46 -3.14
C PHE A 113 9.58 4.90 -1.96
N CYS A 114 9.93 3.71 -1.47
CA CYS A 114 9.15 2.89 -0.53
C CYS A 114 9.85 2.61 0.80
N GLY A 115 11.09 3.07 1.02
CA GLY A 115 11.87 2.77 2.22
C GLY A 115 11.17 3.15 3.53
N GLU A 116 10.44 4.28 3.56
CA GLU A 116 9.65 4.66 4.75
C GLU A 116 8.50 3.69 5.05
N VAL A 117 7.92 3.08 4.00
CA VAL A 117 6.86 2.08 4.15
C VAL A 117 7.48 0.78 4.68
N GLN A 118 8.61 0.35 4.11
CA GLN A 118 9.35 -0.82 4.56
C GLN A 118 9.78 -0.67 6.03
N GLU A 119 10.40 0.44 6.41
CA GLU A 119 10.83 0.70 7.78
C GLU A 119 9.65 0.66 8.77
N ARG A 120 8.51 1.27 8.40
CA ARG A 120 7.31 1.33 9.25
C ARG A 120 6.74 -0.05 9.57
N PHE A 121 6.83 -0.99 8.64
CA PHE A 121 6.31 -2.35 8.79
C PHE A 121 7.39 -3.41 9.04
N SER A 122 8.65 -2.99 9.23
CA SER A 122 9.82 -3.89 9.45
C SER A 122 9.66 -4.90 10.59
N THR A 123 8.77 -4.63 11.55
CA THR A 123 8.44 -5.61 12.62
C THR A 123 7.80 -6.89 12.08
N TYR A 124 7.36 -6.89 10.83
CA TYR A 124 6.70 -8.00 10.15
C TYR A 124 7.56 -8.61 9.01
N ASP A 125 8.83 -8.25 8.86
CA ASP A 125 9.69 -8.70 7.74
C ASP A 125 9.77 -10.23 7.62
N ASP A 126 9.76 -10.95 8.76
CA ASP A 126 9.81 -12.42 8.81
C ASP A 126 8.41 -13.06 8.94
N SER A 127 7.33 -12.30 8.71
CA SER A 127 5.95 -12.76 8.94
C SER A 127 5.24 -13.10 7.63
N GLU A 128 5.27 -14.39 7.26
CA GLU A 128 4.51 -14.92 6.11
C GLU A 128 3.01 -14.59 6.21
N GLU A 129 2.42 -14.63 7.42
CA GLU A 129 1.01 -14.28 7.62
C GLU A 129 0.72 -12.81 7.27
N PHE A 130 1.60 -11.90 7.66
CA PHE A 130 1.46 -10.49 7.33
C PHE A 130 1.61 -10.26 5.83
N GLU A 131 2.61 -10.89 5.20
CA GLU A 131 2.84 -10.81 3.76
C GLU A 131 1.61 -11.28 2.97
N VAL A 132 1.07 -12.45 3.30
CA VAL A 132 -0.14 -12.99 2.66
C VAL A 132 -1.33 -12.03 2.82
N LYS A 133 -1.53 -11.46 4.01
CA LYS A 133 -2.61 -10.48 4.27
C LYS A 133 -2.41 -9.19 3.45
N MET A 134 -1.18 -8.68 3.38
CA MET A 134 -0.85 -7.50 2.60
C MET A 134 -1.09 -7.73 1.12
N ILE A 135 -0.60 -8.83 0.55
CA ILE A 135 -0.81 -9.23 -0.85
C ILE A 135 -2.30 -9.42 -1.14
N THR A 136 -3.03 -10.05 -0.21
CA THR A 136 -4.50 -10.20 -0.30
C THR A 136 -5.19 -8.83 -0.39
N HIS A 137 -4.82 -7.86 0.44
CA HIS A 137 -5.38 -6.51 0.35
C HIS A 137 -4.97 -5.78 -0.93
N LEU A 138 -3.72 -5.95 -1.40
CA LEU A 138 -3.26 -5.40 -2.69
C LEU A 138 -4.13 -5.88 -3.85
N SER A 139 -4.44 -7.19 -3.90
CA SER A 139 -5.28 -7.80 -4.95
C SER A 139 -6.69 -7.19 -5.06
N GLN A 140 -7.17 -6.56 -3.98
CA GLN A 140 -8.51 -5.97 -3.89
C GLN A 140 -8.56 -4.53 -4.38
N LEU A 141 -7.41 -3.92 -4.67
CA LEU A 141 -7.27 -2.52 -5.10
C LEU A 141 -7.00 -2.47 -6.61
N PRO A 142 -7.96 -2.07 -7.45
CA PRO A 142 -7.79 -2.05 -8.91
C PRO A 142 -6.61 -1.18 -9.38
N GLU A 143 -6.36 -0.06 -8.71
CA GLU A 143 -5.23 0.84 -8.97
C GLU A 143 -3.86 0.22 -8.65
N CYS A 144 -3.84 -0.92 -7.95
CA CYS A 144 -2.62 -1.63 -7.56
C CYS A 144 -2.37 -2.87 -8.42
N LYS A 145 -3.12 -3.08 -9.52
CA LYS A 145 -3.01 -4.28 -10.36
C LYS A 145 -1.55 -4.59 -10.75
N LEU A 146 -0.82 -3.59 -11.25
CA LEU A 146 0.58 -3.77 -11.66
C LEU A 146 1.48 -4.09 -10.46
N VAL A 147 1.29 -3.38 -9.35
CA VAL A 147 2.03 -3.62 -8.10
C VAL A 147 1.82 -5.05 -7.60
N TYR A 148 0.56 -5.46 -7.50
CA TYR A 148 0.17 -6.81 -7.09
C TYR A 148 0.84 -7.86 -7.98
N SER A 149 0.71 -7.72 -9.30
CA SER A 149 1.31 -8.68 -10.23
C SER A 149 2.83 -8.76 -10.11
N MET A 150 3.52 -7.62 -9.97
CA MET A 150 4.98 -7.61 -9.79
C MET A 150 5.41 -8.33 -8.51
N MET A 151 4.67 -8.14 -7.41
CA MET A 151 4.98 -8.80 -6.14
C MET A 151 4.69 -10.30 -6.16
N THR A 152 3.69 -10.75 -6.94
CA THR A 152 3.36 -12.19 -7.03
C THR A 152 4.18 -12.93 -8.09
N LEU A 153 4.72 -12.25 -9.12
CA LEU A 153 5.56 -12.87 -10.15
C LEU A 153 6.83 -13.50 -9.55
N GLY A 154 7.39 -12.93 -8.48
CA GLY A 154 8.53 -13.51 -7.77
C GLY A 154 8.20 -14.75 -6.92
N GLN A 155 6.92 -15.05 -6.69
CA GLN A 155 6.48 -16.17 -5.86
C GLN A 155 6.13 -17.43 -6.69
N GLU A 156 5.89 -17.29 -8.00
CA GLU A 156 5.57 -18.43 -8.87
C GLU A 156 6.79 -19.31 -9.20
N ASP A 157 8.02 -18.80 -9.03
CA ASP A 157 9.26 -19.54 -9.32
C ASP A 157 9.79 -20.40 -8.13
N GLU A 158 9.17 -20.34 -6.95
CA GLU A 158 9.60 -21.12 -5.76
C GLU A 158 8.81 -22.44 -5.56
N GLU A 159 7.84 -22.75 -6.41
CA GLU A 159 7.01 -23.98 -6.32
C GLU A 159 7.38 -25.12 -7.29
N ASP A 160 8.48 -25.01 -8.07
CA ASP A 160 8.95 -26.06 -9.01
C ASP A 160 10.21 -26.85 -8.57
#